data_AF-A0A8T3W2Q7-F1
#
_entry.id   AF-A0A8T3W2Q7-F1
#
_cell.length_a   1.000
_cell.length_b   1.000
_cell.length_c   1.000
_cell.angle_alpha   90.00
_cell.angle_beta   90.00
_cell.angle_gamma   90.00
#
_symmetry.space_group_name_H-M   'P 1'
#
loop_
_entity.id
_entity.type
_entity.pdbx_description
1 polymer ?
#
loop_
_entity_poly.entity_id
_entity_poly.type
_entity_poly.pdbx_seq_one_letter_code
_entity_poly.pdbx_strand_id
1 'polypeptide(L)'
;MNRIKVINEPSELVPMLRSVDTPIKREVLKEVTLEWRTADEIEEKFGREGRDAIIFFEKMKLVEMRWLSKDGGYPSKSYHTYYTSFNINAQWPVYEISDVLTAAMMSDEEYSDIESKILAEVGKDGKFSGDVAETLGLSSTMLKSLVRRSVKMDYRGHRIELIKEE
;
A
#
# COMPACT_ATOMS: atom_id res chain seq x y z
N MET A 1 -1.26 7.72 -22.44
CA MET A 1 0.03 7.01 -22.57
C MET A 1 -0.04 5.82 -21.61
N ASN A 2 0.06 4.58 -22.11
CA ASN A 2 -0.07 3.40 -21.26
C ASN A 2 1.12 3.33 -20.30
N ARG A 3 0.85 3.46 -19.01
CA ARG A 3 1.85 3.31 -17.95
C ARG A 3 1.62 1.96 -17.30
N ILE A 4 2.65 1.12 -17.28
CA ILE A 4 2.57 -0.26 -16.80
C ILE A 4 3.31 -0.37 -15.48
N LYS A 5 2.66 -0.89 -14.43
CA LYS A 5 3.36 -1.29 -13.21
C LYS A 5 3.88 -2.71 -13.41
N VAL A 6 5.20 -2.85 -13.53
CA VAL A 6 5.84 -4.16 -13.59
C VAL A 6 6.05 -4.67 -12.18
N ILE A 7 5.59 -5.90 -11.91
CA ILE A 7 5.74 -6.58 -10.63
C ILE A 7 6.82 -7.66 -10.80
N ASN A 8 7.97 -7.44 -10.17
CA ASN A 8 9.12 -8.35 -10.30
C ASN A 8 9.44 -9.07 -8.98
N GLU A 9 8.86 -8.61 -7.88
CA GLU A 9 9.07 -9.18 -6.55
C GLU A 9 7.73 -9.65 -5.95
N PRO A 10 7.66 -10.82 -5.29
CA PRO A 10 6.36 -11.35 -4.87
C PRO A 10 5.69 -10.46 -3.83
N SER A 11 6.46 -9.83 -2.94
CA SER A 11 5.94 -8.93 -1.90
C SER A 11 5.22 -7.70 -2.45
N GLU A 12 5.47 -7.32 -3.72
CA GLU A 12 4.75 -6.24 -4.41
C GLU A 12 3.31 -6.60 -4.76
N LEU A 13 2.95 -7.88 -4.72
CA LEU A 13 1.56 -8.32 -4.87
C LEU A 13 0.70 -7.91 -3.69
N VAL A 14 1.26 -7.79 -2.49
CA VAL A 14 0.50 -7.44 -1.27
C VAL A 14 -0.27 -6.13 -1.43
N PRO A 15 0.38 -4.98 -1.73
CA PRO A 15 -0.35 -3.72 -1.90
C PRO A 15 -1.32 -3.76 -3.08
N MET A 16 -1.03 -4.55 -4.13
CA MET A 16 -1.95 -4.75 -5.26
C MET A 16 -3.22 -5.47 -4.82
N LEU A 17 -3.10 -6.63 -4.15
CA LEU A 17 -4.24 -7.40 -3.66
C LEU A 17 -5.06 -6.61 -2.63
N ARG A 18 -4.38 -5.90 -1.72
CA ARG A 18 -5.00 -5.02 -0.71
C ARG A 18 -5.65 -3.77 -1.30
N SER A 19 -5.35 -3.42 -2.56
CA SER A 19 -6.00 -2.30 -3.25
C SER A 19 -7.39 -2.65 -3.79
N VAL A 20 -7.77 -3.95 -3.78
CA VAL A 20 -9.02 -4.45 -4.36
C VAL A 20 -9.76 -5.43 -3.45
N ASP A 21 -9.34 -5.55 -2.18
CA ASP A 21 -9.86 -6.49 -1.20
C ASP A 21 -11.28 -6.14 -0.68
N THR A 22 -11.70 -4.89 -0.79
CA THR A 22 -13.04 -4.42 -0.42
C THR A 22 -13.82 -3.92 -1.63
N PRO A 23 -15.17 -3.95 -1.61
CA PRO A 23 -15.98 -3.32 -2.64
C PRO A 23 -15.68 -1.82 -2.82
N ILE A 24 -15.50 -1.09 -1.71
CA ILE A 24 -15.24 0.35 -1.77
C ILE A 24 -13.92 0.66 -2.45
N LYS A 25 -12.82 -0.01 -2.05
CA LYS A 25 -11.53 0.21 -2.72
C LYS A 25 -11.59 -0.07 -4.21
N ARG A 26 -12.32 -1.11 -4.64
CA ARG A 26 -12.51 -1.41 -6.08
C ARG A 26 -13.21 -0.28 -6.82
N GLU A 27 -14.29 0.26 -6.26
CA GLU A 27 -15.03 1.36 -6.89
C GLU A 27 -14.24 2.67 -6.87
N VAL A 28 -13.54 2.99 -5.77
CA VAL A 28 -12.67 4.17 -5.69
C VAL A 28 -11.53 4.08 -6.69
N LEU A 29 -10.86 2.92 -6.79
CA LEU A 29 -9.76 2.71 -7.74
C LEU A 29 -10.23 2.87 -9.19
N LYS A 30 -11.44 2.38 -9.50
CA LYS A 30 -12.08 2.56 -10.81
C LYS A 30 -12.37 4.04 -11.07
N GLU A 31 -12.92 4.76 -10.10
CA GLU A 31 -13.23 6.20 -10.24
C GLU A 31 -11.98 7.01 -10.58
N VAL A 32 -10.90 6.84 -9.81
CA VAL A 32 -9.63 7.57 -10.03
C VAL A 32 -8.82 7.05 -11.21
N THR A 33 -9.23 5.95 -11.84
CA THR A 33 -8.68 5.50 -13.13
C THR A 33 -9.32 6.23 -14.31
N LEU A 34 -10.57 6.68 -14.16
CA LEU A 34 -11.33 7.34 -15.21
C LEU A 34 -11.10 8.84 -15.21
N GLU A 35 -11.11 9.47 -14.03
CA GLU A 35 -11.03 10.92 -13.88
C GLU A 35 -10.22 11.32 -12.64
N TRP A 36 -9.76 12.57 -12.63
CA TRP A 36 -9.17 13.16 -11.43
C TRP A 36 -10.26 13.38 -10.38
N ARG A 37 -10.02 12.93 -9.15
CA ARG A 37 -10.93 13.16 -8.01
C ARG A 37 -10.18 13.66 -6.79
N THR A 38 -10.77 14.58 -6.07
CA THR A 38 -10.27 15.00 -4.75
C THR A 38 -10.65 13.98 -3.67
N ALA A 39 -9.93 14.00 -2.54
CA ALA A 39 -10.27 13.16 -1.40
C ALA A 39 -11.70 13.45 -0.88
N ASP A 40 -12.13 14.71 -0.93
CA ASP A 40 -13.46 15.13 -0.47
C ASP A 40 -14.57 14.64 -1.41
N GLU A 41 -14.38 14.67 -2.73
CA GLU A 41 -15.33 14.09 -3.71
C GLU A 41 -15.48 12.57 -3.53
N ILE A 42 -14.37 11.89 -3.22
CA ILE A 42 -14.39 10.46 -2.92
C ILE A 42 -15.11 10.19 -1.59
N GLU A 43 -14.85 11.00 -0.56
CA GLU A 43 -15.54 10.86 0.74
C GLU A 43 -17.04 11.15 0.63
N GLU A 44 -17.43 12.14 -0.16
CA GLU A 44 -18.85 12.46 -0.41
C GLU A 44 -19.58 11.27 -1.04
N LYS A 45 -18.93 10.54 -1.96
CA LYS A 45 -19.53 9.43 -2.69
C LYS A 45 -19.44 8.08 -1.97
N PHE A 46 -18.34 7.82 -1.27
CA PHE A 46 -18.00 6.50 -0.72
C PHE A 46 -17.79 6.51 0.81
N GLY A 47 -18.02 7.65 1.46
CA GLY A 47 -17.81 7.83 2.90
C GLY A 47 -16.33 7.84 3.30
N ARG A 48 -16.09 7.80 4.61
CA ARG A 48 -14.74 7.81 5.19
C ARG A 48 -13.86 6.67 4.68
N GLU A 49 -14.44 5.50 4.47
CA GLU A 49 -13.73 4.35 3.88
C GLU A 49 -13.17 4.65 2.48
N GLY A 50 -13.86 5.49 1.70
CA GLY A 50 -13.36 5.96 0.42
C GLY A 50 -12.14 6.88 0.56
N ARG A 51 -12.17 7.80 1.54
CA ARG A 51 -11.02 8.66 1.86
C ARG A 51 -9.82 7.83 2.28
N ASP A 52 -10.03 6.84 3.15
CA ASP A 52 -9.00 5.92 3.61
C ASP A 52 -8.42 5.10 2.46
N ALA A 53 -9.23 4.71 1.48
CA ALA A 53 -8.77 4.05 0.26
C ALA A 53 -7.83 4.94 -0.58
N ILE A 54 -8.11 6.23 -0.72
CA ILE A 54 -7.25 7.18 -1.44
C ILE A 54 -5.89 7.34 -0.75
N ILE A 55 -5.89 7.49 0.57
CA ILE A 55 -4.65 7.57 1.37
C ILE A 55 -3.82 6.30 1.18
N PHE A 56 -4.47 5.14 1.21
CA PHE A 56 -3.83 3.86 0.94
C PHE A 56 -3.23 3.80 -0.48
N PHE A 57 -3.97 4.21 -1.51
CA PHE A 57 -3.47 4.19 -2.89
C PHE A 57 -2.29 5.14 -3.11
N GLU A 58 -2.32 6.32 -2.50
CA GLU A 58 -1.21 7.27 -2.54
C GLU A 58 0.05 6.64 -1.95
N LYS A 59 -0.06 6.05 -0.76
CA LYS A 59 1.06 5.35 -0.11
C LYS A 59 1.64 4.26 -1.00
N MET A 60 0.77 3.44 -1.58
CA MET A 60 1.19 2.32 -2.43
C MET A 60 1.68 2.75 -3.82
N LYS A 61 1.75 4.07 -4.07
CA LYS A 61 2.14 4.69 -5.34
C LYS A 61 1.28 4.15 -6.49
N LEU A 62 -0.02 4.00 -6.24
CA LEU A 62 -1.00 3.60 -7.25
C LEU A 62 -1.64 4.82 -7.91
N VAL A 63 -1.68 5.96 -7.21
CA VAL A 63 -2.23 7.23 -7.71
C VAL A 63 -1.19 8.35 -7.70
N GLU A 64 -1.19 9.17 -8.74
CA GLU A 64 -0.52 10.47 -8.79
C GLU A 64 -1.40 11.57 -8.17
N MET A 65 -0.75 12.59 -7.62
CA MET A 65 -1.41 13.77 -7.08
C MET A 65 -1.10 15.03 -7.89
N ARG A 66 -2.08 15.92 -8.02
CA ARG A 66 -1.93 17.29 -8.51
C ARG A 66 -2.80 18.23 -7.70
N TRP A 67 -2.38 19.49 -7.62
CA TRP A 67 -3.19 20.55 -7.04
C TRP A 67 -4.09 21.13 -8.13
N LEU A 68 -5.41 21.08 -7.95
CA LEU A 68 -6.38 21.64 -8.88
C LEU A 68 -7.27 22.65 -8.13
N SER A 69 -7.42 23.85 -8.69
CA SER A 69 -8.42 24.82 -8.25
C SER A 69 -9.72 24.55 -8.98
N LYS A 70 -10.75 24.12 -8.24
CA LYS A 70 -12.11 24.07 -8.74
C LYS A 70 -12.74 25.45 -8.57
N ASP A 71 -13.29 26.01 -9.65
CA ASP A 71 -14.08 27.26 -9.66
C ASP A 71 -13.39 28.49 -9.02
N GLY A 72 -12.06 28.60 -9.13
CA GLY A 72 -11.30 29.71 -8.55
C GLY A 72 -11.11 29.66 -7.03
N GLY A 73 -11.50 28.56 -6.38
CA GLY A 73 -11.23 28.29 -4.98
C GLY A 73 -9.77 27.89 -4.70
N TYR A 74 -9.47 27.74 -3.42
CA TYR A 74 -8.16 27.23 -2.98
C TYR A 74 -7.91 25.86 -3.64
N PRO A 75 -6.70 25.65 -4.21
CA PRO A 75 -6.38 24.40 -4.86
C PRO A 75 -6.48 23.26 -3.84
N SER A 76 -7.15 22.17 -4.23
CA SER A 76 -7.24 20.94 -3.46
C SER A 76 -6.46 19.83 -4.15
N LYS A 77 -6.02 18.85 -3.35
CA LYS A 77 -5.27 17.70 -3.84
C LYS A 77 -6.22 16.75 -4.57
N SER A 78 -5.94 16.53 -5.85
CA SER A 78 -6.66 15.59 -6.70
C SER A 78 -5.78 14.41 -7.07
N TYR A 79 -6.42 13.25 -7.25
CA TYR A 79 -5.80 11.95 -7.44
C TYR A 79 -6.25 11.31 -8.74
N HIS A 80 -5.32 10.64 -9.42
CA HIS A 80 -5.58 9.81 -10.60
C HIS A 80 -4.61 8.63 -10.62
N THR A 81 -4.98 7.46 -11.14
CA THR A 81 -4.04 6.33 -11.19
C THR A 81 -2.78 6.64 -12.01
N TYR A 82 -1.63 6.20 -11.50
CA TYR A 82 -0.36 6.26 -12.22
C TYR A 82 -0.33 5.27 -13.39
N TYR A 83 -0.98 4.13 -13.23
CA TYR A 83 -0.83 2.97 -14.11
C TYR A 83 -2.16 2.57 -14.72
N THR A 84 -2.13 2.24 -16.00
CA THR A 84 -3.28 1.75 -16.78
C THR A 84 -3.33 0.22 -16.82
N SER A 85 -2.23 -0.44 -16.49
CA SER A 85 -2.15 -1.90 -16.42
C SER A 85 -1.02 -2.37 -15.49
N PHE A 86 -1.14 -3.61 -15.02
CA PHE A 86 -0.09 -4.32 -14.30
C PHE A 86 0.48 -5.40 -15.22
N ASN A 87 1.79 -5.60 -15.17
CA ASN A 87 2.47 -6.73 -15.80
C ASN A 87 3.14 -7.58 -14.74
N ILE A 88 2.77 -8.85 -14.69
CA ILE A 88 3.33 -9.83 -13.77
C ILE A 88 3.89 -10.95 -14.66
N ASN A 89 5.20 -11.11 -14.65
CA ASN A 89 5.89 -12.22 -15.32
C ASN A 89 6.91 -12.79 -14.34
N ALA A 90 6.48 -13.76 -13.53
CA ALA A 90 7.30 -14.28 -12.45
C ALA A 90 7.00 -15.75 -12.11
N GLN A 91 8.01 -16.40 -11.54
CA GLN A 91 7.93 -17.71 -10.91
C GLN A 91 8.61 -17.61 -9.55
N TRP A 92 7.91 -18.01 -8.50
CA TRP A 92 8.45 -18.04 -7.13
C TRP A 92 8.29 -19.42 -6.51
N PRO A 93 9.17 -19.81 -5.59
CA PRO A 93 8.98 -21.00 -4.77
C PRO A 93 7.65 -20.94 -4.01
N VAL A 94 7.03 -22.11 -3.79
CA VAL A 94 5.73 -22.23 -3.11
C VAL A 94 5.73 -21.59 -1.73
N TYR A 95 6.83 -21.71 -0.98
CA TYR A 95 6.92 -21.12 0.36
C TYR A 95 6.93 -19.58 0.32
N GLU A 96 7.60 -18.96 -0.66
CA GLU A 96 7.63 -17.50 -0.78
C GLU A 96 6.26 -16.93 -1.15
N ILE A 97 5.58 -17.54 -2.13
CA ILE A 97 4.25 -17.08 -2.50
C ILE A 97 3.23 -17.37 -1.40
N SER A 98 3.41 -18.44 -0.61
CA SER A 98 2.60 -18.71 0.57
C SER A 98 2.69 -17.55 1.57
N ASP A 99 3.89 -17.08 1.90
CA ASP A 99 4.08 -15.94 2.81
C ASP A 99 3.38 -14.68 2.30
N VAL A 100 3.52 -14.40 1.01
CA VAL A 100 2.90 -13.22 0.36
C VAL A 100 1.38 -13.29 0.41
N LEU A 101 0.81 -14.43 0.06
CA LEU A 101 -0.64 -14.63 0.08
C LEU A 101 -1.19 -14.59 1.51
N THR A 102 -0.49 -15.20 2.48
CA THR A 102 -0.85 -15.11 3.89
C THR A 102 -0.86 -13.65 4.36
N ALA A 103 0.19 -12.88 4.09
CA ALA A 103 0.24 -11.47 4.47
C ALA A 103 -0.86 -10.63 3.80
N ALA A 104 -1.24 -10.94 2.56
CA ALA A 104 -2.29 -10.21 1.83
C ALA A 104 -3.72 -10.56 2.28
N MET A 105 -3.98 -11.84 2.60
CA MET A 105 -5.32 -12.34 2.93
C MET A 105 -5.64 -12.35 4.42
N MET A 106 -4.63 -12.21 5.28
CA MET A 106 -4.76 -12.08 6.74
C MET A 106 -5.75 -10.98 7.13
N SER A 107 -6.56 -11.21 8.17
CA SER A 107 -7.54 -10.22 8.63
C SER A 107 -6.86 -8.95 9.14
N ASP A 108 -7.60 -7.84 9.23
CA ASP A 108 -7.03 -6.59 9.76
C ASP A 108 -6.72 -6.68 11.25
N GLU A 109 -7.47 -7.50 12.00
CA GLU A 109 -7.22 -7.79 13.42
C GLU A 109 -5.89 -8.54 13.62
N GLU A 110 -5.71 -9.68 12.93
CA GLU A 110 -4.47 -10.46 12.99
C GLU A 110 -3.28 -9.64 12.49
N TYR A 111 -3.49 -8.85 11.45
CA TYR A 111 -2.45 -7.98 10.93
C TYR A 111 -2.07 -6.87 11.91
N SER A 112 -3.03 -6.28 12.63
CA SER A 112 -2.74 -5.21 13.59
C SER A 112 -1.85 -5.69 14.74
N ASP A 113 -2.05 -6.93 15.20
CA ASP A 113 -1.21 -7.54 16.24
C ASP A 113 0.23 -7.73 15.76
N ILE A 114 0.41 -8.20 14.53
CA ILE A 114 1.74 -8.43 13.94
C ILE A 114 2.41 -7.10 13.57
N GLU A 115 1.66 -6.15 13.00
CA GLU A 115 2.14 -4.80 12.68
C GLU A 115 2.70 -4.12 13.94
N SER A 116 1.99 -4.22 15.06
CA SER A 116 2.41 -3.64 16.34
C SER A 116 3.73 -4.23 16.85
N LYS A 117 3.93 -5.54 16.70
CA LYS A 117 5.20 -6.21 17.05
C LYS A 117 6.34 -5.74 16.16
N ILE A 118 6.11 -5.61 14.86
CA ILE A 118 7.12 -5.10 13.92
C ILE A 118 7.47 -3.65 14.27
N LEU A 119 6.48 -2.79 14.52
CA LEU A 119 6.70 -1.40 14.88
C LEU A 119 7.51 -1.26 16.18
N ALA A 120 7.21 -2.09 17.18
CA ALA A 120 7.97 -2.14 18.42
C ALA A 120 9.43 -2.54 18.19
N GLU A 121 9.68 -3.54 17.35
CA GLU A 121 11.02 -3.96 16.97
C GLU A 121 11.79 -2.92 16.17
N VAL A 122 11.11 -2.23 15.24
CA VAL A 122 11.72 -1.22 14.36
C VAL A 122 12.12 0.03 15.16
N GLY A 123 11.30 0.45 16.13
CA GLY A 123 11.56 1.64 16.94
C GLY A 123 11.57 2.94 16.12
N LYS A 124 11.98 4.04 16.76
CA LYS A 124 11.95 5.39 16.16
C LYS A 124 13.04 5.62 15.11
N ASP A 125 14.21 5.01 15.29
CA ASP A 125 15.38 5.21 14.43
C ASP A 125 15.46 4.21 13.25
N GLY A 126 14.46 3.31 13.17
CA GLY A 126 14.46 2.19 12.25
C GLY A 126 15.41 1.06 12.66
N LYS A 127 15.26 -0.09 12.01
CA LYS A 127 16.07 -1.29 12.29
C LYS A 127 16.41 -2.04 11.01
N PHE A 128 17.51 -2.79 11.02
CA PHE A 128 17.87 -3.65 9.90
C PHE A 128 16.83 -4.78 9.77
N SER A 129 16.39 -5.06 8.55
CA SER A 129 15.28 -6.01 8.35
C SER A 129 15.65 -7.44 8.73
N GLY A 130 16.94 -7.82 8.63
CA GLY A 130 17.42 -9.12 9.08
C GLY A 130 17.20 -9.32 10.58
N ASP A 131 17.56 -8.33 11.39
CA ASP A 131 17.42 -8.39 12.85
C ASP A 131 15.94 -8.47 13.25
N VAL A 132 15.06 -7.73 12.56
CA VAL A 132 13.61 -7.78 12.79
C VAL A 132 13.06 -9.15 12.42
N ALA A 133 13.46 -9.71 11.28
CA ALA A 133 13.03 -11.03 10.81
C ALA A 133 13.46 -12.12 11.79
N GLU A 134 14.71 -12.09 12.25
CA GLU A 134 15.25 -13.03 13.22
C GLU A 134 14.51 -12.94 14.56
N THR A 135 14.35 -11.73 15.10
CA THR A 135 13.68 -11.50 16.39
C THR A 135 12.23 -11.98 16.38
N LEU A 136 11.53 -11.81 15.27
CA LEU A 136 10.12 -12.20 15.13
C LEU A 136 9.92 -13.61 14.55
N GLY A 137 11.01 -14.33 14.23
CA GLY A 137 10.93 -15.65 13.61
C GLY A 137 10.24 -15.66 12.24
N LEU A 138 10.36 -14.56 11.48
CA LEU A 138 9.75 -14.39 10.18
C LEU A 138 10.75 -14.70 9.06
N SER A 139 10.25 -15.26 7.95
CA SER A 139 11.03 -15.28 6.72
C SER A 139 11.24 -13.85 6.21
N SER A 140 12.30 -13.63 5.41
CA SER A 140 12.53 -12.34 4.75
C SER A 140 11.34 -11.91 3.89
N THR A 141 10.74 -12.85 3.16
CA THR A 141 9.58 -12.61 2.29
C THR A 141 8.33 -12.25 3.09
N MET A 142 8.08 -12.94 4.22
CA MET A 142 6.95 -12.65 5.11
C MET A 142 7.08 -11.27 5.74
N LEU A 143 8.23 -10.96 6.34
CA LEU A 143 8.47 -9.63 6.90
C LEU A 143 8.29 -8.54 5.84
N LYS A 144 8.85 -8.74 4.65
CA LYS A 144 8.75 -7.76 3.58
C LYS A 144 7.32 -7.55 3.11
N SER A 145 6.55 -8.63 3.03
CA SER A 145 5.12 -8.61 2.70
C SER A 145 4.29 -7.88 3.75
N LEU A 146 4.55 -8.12 5.04
CA LEU A 146 3.88 -7.47 6.15
C LEU A 146 4.19 -5.96 6.22
N VAL A 147 5.45 -5.56 6.02
CA VAL A 147 5.85 -4.15 5.98
C VAL A 147 5.21 -3.43 4.78
N ARG A 148 5.19 -4.05 3.60
CA ARG A 148 4.53 -3.48 2.42
C ARG A 148 3.01 -3.33 2.58
N ARG A 149 2.37 -4.10 3.48
CA ARG A 149 0.96 -3.92 3.84
C ARG A 149 0.72 -2.71 4.74
N SER A 150 1.71 -2.33 5.57
CA SER A 150 1.54 -1.31 6.61
C SER A 150 1.28 0.04 5.99
N VAL A 151 0.61 0.96 6.69
CA VAL A 151 0.62 2.39 6.34
C VAL A 151 1.61 3.22 7.15
N LYS A 152 2.26 2.63 8.15
CA LYS A 152 3.07 3.32 9.16
C LYS A 152 4.58 3.16 8.95
N MET A 153 5.00 2.21 8.12
CA MET A 153 6.41 1.89 7.86
C MET A 153 6.66 1.53 6.39
N ASP A 154 7.93 1.59 5.99
CA ASP A 154 8.40 1.18 4.67
C ASP A 154 9.88 0.74 4.71
N TYR A 155 10.35 0.12 3.62
CA TYR A 155 11.77 -0.19 3.44
C TYR A 155 12.56 1.02 2.92
N ARG A 156 13.73 1.26 3.51
CA ARG A 156 14.79 2.13 3.02
C ARG A 156 16.06 1.31 2.84
N GLY A 157 16.21 0.75 1.64
CA GLY A 157 17.24 -0.26 1.35
C GLY A 157 16.99 -1.52 2.18
N HIS A 158 17.92 -1.86 3.07
CA HIS A 158 17.82 -3.01 3.96
C HIS A 158 17.32 -2.66 5.37
N ARG A 159 16.89 -1.41 5.59
CA ARG A 159 16.31 -0.95 6.86
C ARG A 159 14.81 -0.81 6.71
N ILE A 160 14.09 -1.06 7.80
CA ILE A 160 12.68 -0.69 7.94
C ILE A 160 12.65 0.59 8.76
N GLU A 161 11.90 1.58 8.28
CA GLU A 161 11.76 2.88 8.92
C GLU A 161 10.29 3.27 9.01
N LEU A 162 9.94 4.05 10.04
CA LEU A 162 8.62 4.65 10.16
C LEU A 162 8.44 5.73 9.09
N ILE A 163 7.23 5.81 8.54
CA ILE A 163 6.86 6.88 7.63
C ILE A 163 6.53 8.10 8.48
N LYS A 164 7.19 9.23 8.18
CA LYS A 164 6.86 10.51 8.78
C LYS A 164 5.52 10.97 8.21
N GLU A 165 4.55 11.29 9.08
CA GLU A 165 3.37 12.02 8.66
C GLU A 165 3.83 13.41 8.17
N GLU A 166 3.53 13.75 6.91
CA GLU A 166 3.66 15.11 6.35
C GLU A 166 2.34 15.87 6.50
#